data_AF-A0A922NK14-F1
#
_entry.id   AF-A0A922NK14-F1
#
_cell.length_a   1.000
_cell.length_b   1.000
_cell.length_c   1.000
_cell.angle_alpha   90.00
_cell.angle_beta   90.00
_cell.angle_gamma   90.00
#
_symmetry.space_group_name_H-M   'P 1'
#
loop_
_entity.id
_entity.type
_entity.pdbx_description
1 polymer ?
#
loop_
_entity_poly.entity_id
_entity_poly.type
_entity_poly.pdbx_seq_one_letter_code
_entity_poly.pdbx_strand_id
1 'polypeptide(L)'
;MPGKGKGLVAVEDIPRGTRILEETPIIAIPDSPLKDNLLKAQIVQQMNFLNDAREIRRKRLQDKFGFLCSCKLCSLPEEQSEQSDKRLARIDQLDELIGRDGMAMNFSLRTFRYAEERIRLYEEQISGDAGLSRTYMDAAKVAIAKGDLARGRIFAERAVDGWRAGGGNDRKEVLEYGDLCKNPAKLSLDGLSMEWKTSVDEVPQGLNQSDFDDWLWRRWTKAYGEKMQCSTGFRDRAAFPSFAGLPNKGGFYGVHEESVNIDQPLKHWCFLGEITNFSSLAHLELELVDSDDKKLPLHFYTEQRGQEVDVAQLRVGYTVAILYAQRYRFVYGNPGIRHENPQMLKIFPTPLKTLLELSDRECQKIGWNERRHKADCKMLKHLDLRGLLGFEWTEADTRASFPLTAVV
;
A
#
# COMPACT_ATOMS: atom_id res chain seq x y z
N MET A 1 -40.16 14.29 -31.58
CA MET A 1 -39.61 13.99 -32.92
C MET A 1 -38.81 12.70 -32.85
N PRO A 2 -39.20 11.63 -33.56
CA PRO A 2 -38.45 10.37 -33.56
C PRO A 2 -37.00 10.59 -34.03
N GLY A 3 -36.02 10.04 -33.31
CA GLY A 3 -34.60 10.07 -33.72
C GLY A 3 -33.80 11.34 -33.42
N LYS A 4 -34.38 12.37 -32.78
CA LYS A 4 -33.71 13.68 -32.56
C LYS A 4 -33.00 13.85 -31.20
N GLY A 5 -32.72 12.78 -30.46
CA GLY A 5 -32.05 12.85 -29.14
C GLY A 5 -32.94 13.45 -28.04
N LYS A 6 -32.33 13.86 -26.91
CA LYS A 6 -33.02 14.57 -25.81
C LYS A 6 -32.87 16.09 -26.02
N GLY A 7 -33.99 16.82 -26.03
CA GLY A 7 -34.02 18.28 -26.19
C GLY A 7 -35.38 18.85 -25.83
N LEU A 8 -35.49 20.19 -25.80
CA LEU A 8 -36.73 20.92 -25.52
C LEU A 8 -37.42 21.31 -26.83
N VAL A 9 -38.75 21.26 -26.87
CA VAL A 9 -39.57 21.69 -28.02
C VAL A 9 -40.56 22.73 -27.52
N ALA A 10 -40.60 23.89 -28.18
CA ALA A 10 -41.60 24.90 -27.87
C ALA A 10 -43.00 24.38 -28.24
N VAL A 11 -43.95 24.51 -27.31
CA VAL A 11 -45.36 24.13 -27.52
C VAL A 11 -46.21 25.31 -28.00
N GLU A 12 -45.63 26.51 -28.05
CA GLU A 12 -46.26 27.77 -28.44
C GLU A 12 -45.23 28.69 -29.10
N ASP A 13 -45.71 29.75 -29.76
CA ASP A 13 -44.86 30.76 -30.39
C ASP A 13 -44.09 31.55 -29.32
N ILE A 14 -42.75 31.56 -29.41
CA ILE A 14 -41.88 32.29 -28.49
C ILE A 14 -41.53 33.64 -29.11
N PRO A 15 -41.96 34.78 -28.53
CA PRO A 15 -41.62 36.09 -29.04
C PRO A 15 -40.11 36.32 -29.13
N ARG A 16 -39.70 37.13 -30.11
CA ARG A 16 -38.28 37.47 -30.28
C ARG A 16 -37.77 38.21 -29.05
N GLY A 17 -36.64 37.73 -28.50
CA GLY A 17 -36.00 38.31 -27.32
C GLY A 17 -36.38 37.61 -26.00
N THR A 18 -37.30 36.64 -26.02
CA THR A 18 -37.61 35.83 -24.83
C THR A 18 -36.41 34.98 -24.43
N ARG A 19 -36.01 35.10 -23.16
CA ARG A 19 -34.99 34.24 -22.55
C ARG A 19 -35.60 32.87 -22.25
N ILE A 20 -35.22 31.87 -23.04
CA ILE A 20 -35.78 30.50 -22.96
C ILE A 20 -35.10 29.68 -21.86
N LEU A 21 -33.79 29.91 -21.64
CA LEU A 21 -32.99 29.25 -20.62
C LEU A 21 -32.08 30.28 -19.95
N GLU A 22 -31.97 30.20 -18.63
CA GLU A 22 -30.97 30.87 -17.82
C GLU A 22 -30.40 29.80 -16.90
N GLU A 23 -29.15 29.41 -17.13
CA GLU A 23 -28.47 28.40 -16.33
C GLU A 23 -27.13 28.91 -15.85
N THR A 24 -26.72 28.49 -14.66
CA THR A 24 -25.35 28.69 -14.20
C THR A 24 -24.46 27.66 -14.89
N PRO A 25 -23.30 28.04 -15.46
CA PRO A 25 -22.42 27.10 -16.14
C PRO A 25 -21.97 25.97 -15.20
N ILE A 26 -22.08 24.74 -15.69
CA ILE A 26 -21.68 23.49 -15.01
C ILE A 26 -20.17 23.47 -14.72
N ILE A 27 -19.37 23.98 -15.66
CA ILE A 27 -17.92 24.09 -15.55
C ILE A 27 -17.56 25.54 -15.85
N ALA A 28 -16.91 26.19 -14.90
CA ALA A 28 -16.39 27.55 -15.07
C ALA A 28 -14.91 27.49 -15.41
N ILE A 29 -14.51 28.17 -16.48
CA ILE A 29 -13.12 28.29 -16.92
C ILE A 29 -12.76 29.78 -16.87
N PRO A 30 -11.57 30.17 -16.38
CA PRO A 30 -11.13 31.56 -16.44
C PRO A 30 -11.03 32.08 -17.87
N ASP A 31 -11.42 33.32 -18.13
CA ASP A 31 -11.34 33.96 -19.45
C ASP A 31 -9.88 34.18 -19.94
N SER A 32 -8.88 34.02 -19.07
CA SER A 32 -7.48 34.18 -19.47
C SER A 32 -6.99 32.97 -20.26
N PRO A 33 -6.14 33.15 -21.28
CA PRO A 33 -5.52 32.04 -21.99
C PRO A 33 -4.64 31.21 -21.04
N LEU A 34 -5.19 30.10 -20.56
CA LEU A 34 -4.45 29.09 -19.80
C LEU A 34 -3.82 28.09 -20.76
N LYS A 35 -2.62 27.61 -20.41
CA LYS A 35 -2.04 26.44 -21.09
C LYS A 35 -2.98 25.25 -20.89
N ASP A 36 -3.14 24.41 -21.92
CA ASP A 36 -4.05 23.24 -21.91
C ASP A 36 -3.95 22.37 -20.64
N ASN A 37 -2.76 22.18 -20.09
CA ASN A 37 -2.56 21.37 -18.89
C ASN A 37 -3.19 22.00 -17.63
N LEU A 38 -3.11 23.33 -17.49
CA LEU A 38 -3.69 24.06 -16.36
C LEU A 38 -5.22 24.08 -16.47
N LEU A 39 -5.73 24.24 -17.70
CA LEU A 39 -7.15 24.15 -17.97
C LEU A 39 -7.72 22.77 -17.60
N LYS A 40 -7.05 21.69 -18.03
CA LYS A 40 -7.43 20.32 -17.67
C LYS A 40 -7.43 20.11 -16.16
N ALA A 41 -6.40 20.59 -15.45
CA ALA A 41 -6.32 20.47 -14.00
C ALA A 41 -7.50 21.16 -13.28
N GLN A 42 -7.90 22.35 -13.72
CA GLN A 42 -9.05 23.07 -13.15
C GLN A 42 -10.38 22.36 -13.40
N ILE A 43 -10.57 21.80 -14.60
CA ILE A 43 -11.77 21.02 -14.92
C ILE A 43 -11.85 19.77 -14.04
N VAL A 44 -10.73 19.04 -13.91
CA VAL A 44 -10.64 17.86 -13.05
C VAL A 44 -10.95 18.22 -11.60
N GLN A 45 -10.36 19.31 -11.08
CA GLN A 45 -10.62 19.77 -9.71
C GLN A 45 -12.10 20.05 -9.44
N GLN A 46 -12.83 20.60 -10.42
CA GLN A 46 -14.28 20.84 -10.30
C GLN A 46 -15.10 19.54 -10.26
N MET A 47 -14.56 18.44 -10.78
CA MET A 47 -15.20 17.12 -10.89
C MET A 47 -14.71 16.10 -9.84
N ASN A 48 -13.65 16.40 -9.07
CA ASN A 48 -13.07 15.47 -8.10
C ASN A 48 -14.08 14.91 -7.08
N PHE A 49 -15.13 15.68 -6.77
CA PHE A 49 -16.18 15.23 -5.85
C PHE A 49 -16.95 13.99 -6.32
N LEU A 50 -16.83 13.62 -7.59
CA LEU A 50 -17.40 12.37 -8.12
C LEU A 50 -16.76 11.12 -7.51
N ASN A 51 -15.57 11.25 -6.91
CA ASN A 51 -14.90 10.17 -6.20
C ASN A 51 -15.21 10.15 -4.68
N ASP A 52 -15.93 11.15 -4.16
CA ASP A 52 -16.31 11.20 -2.74
C ASP A 52 -17.27 10.06 -2.35
N ALA A 53 -17.45 9.86 -1.05
CA ALA A 53 -18.45 8.96 -0.48
C ALA A 53 -19.84 9.21 -1.08
N ARG A 54 -20.64 8.14 -1.23
CA ARG A 54 -21.95 8.17 -1.90
C ARG A 54 -22.83 9.33 -1.48
N GLU A 55 -22.95 9.59 -0.18
CA GLU A 55 -23.80 10.65 0.36
C GLU A 55 -23.30 12.04 -0.04
N ILE A 56 -21.99 12.28 0.03
CA ILE A 56 -21.38 13.54 -0.40
C ILE A 56 -21.55 13.73 -1.90
N ARG A 57 -21.25 12.70 -2.70
CA ARG A 57 -21.41 12.73 -4.16
C ARG A 57 -22.85 13.02 -4.55
N ARG A 58 -23.83 12.32 -3.97
CA ARG A 58 -25.26 12.53 -4.26
C ARG A 58 -25.72 13.93 -3.88
N LYS A 59 -25.34 14.40 -2.70
CA LYS A 59 -25.66 15.75 -2.25
C LYS A 59 -25.08 16.80 -3.19
N ARG A 60 -23.79 16.70 -3.54
CA ARG A 60 -23.14 17.63 -4.49
C ARG A 60 -23.75 17.55 -5.89
N LEU A 61 -24.12 16.36 -6.35
CA LEU A 61 -24.82 16.20 -7.63
C LEU A 61 -26.18 16.87 -7.64
N GLN A 62 -26.94 16.72 -6.55
CA GLN A 62 -28.23 17.35 -6.38
C GLN A 62 -28.12 18.87 -6.26
N ASP A 63 -27.19 19.36 -5.44
CA ASP A 63 -27.03 20.79 -5.16
C ASP A 63 -26.50 21.55 -6.38
N LYS A 64 -25.54 20.98 -7.13
CA LYS A 64 -24.91 21.65 -8.28
C LYS A 64 -25.58 21.37 -9.63
N PHE A 65 -26.09 20.16 -9.83
CA PHE A 65 -26.60 19.73 -11.14
C PHE A 65 -28.09 19.35 -11.10
N GLY A 66 -28.74 19.46 -9.93
CA GLY A 66 -30.19 19.29 -9.81
C GLY A 66 -30.70 17.86 -9.94
N PHE A 67 -29.83 16.83 -9.86
CA PHE A 67 -30.25 15.43 -10.01
C PHE A 67 -29.67 14.48 -8.97
N LEU A 68 -30.46 13.46 -8.62
CA LEU A 68 -30.03 12.34 -7.80
C LEU A 68 -29.42 11.25 -8.69
N CYS A 69 -28.19 10.85 -8.38
CA CYS A 69 -27.49 9.81 -9.15
C CYS A 69 -28.03 8.40 -8.86
N SER A 70 -28.44 7.72 -9.92
CA SER A 70 -28.94 6.34 -9.93
C SER A 70 -28.01 5.38 -10.70
N CYS A 71 -26.72 5.70 -10.83
CA CYS A 71 -25.76 4.80 -11.46
C CYS A 71 -25.60 3.49 -10.64
N LYS A 72 -24.95 2.48 -11.24
CA LYS A 72 -24.71 1.18 -10.59
C LYS A 72 -24.07 1.31 -9.21
N LEU A 73 -23.07 2.19 -9.05
CA LEU A 73 -22.37 2.42 -7.77
C LEU A 73 -23.29 3.07 -6.73
N CYS A 74 -23.99 4.14 -7.10
CA CYS A 74 -24.90 4.84 -6.19
C CYS A 74 -26.13 4.00 -5.85
N SER A 75 -26.45 2.97 -6.63
CA SER A 75 -27.62 2.09 -6.41
C SER A 75 -27.30 0.83 -5.62
N LEU A 76 -26.06 0.65 -5.16
CA LEU A 76 -25.67 -0.49 -4.31
C LEU A 76 -26.44 -0.49 -2.97
N PRO A 77 -26.62 -1.66 -2.34
CA PRO A 77 -27.01 -1.75 -0.93
C PRO A 77 -26.07 -0.96 -0.02
N GLU A 78 -26.56 -0.55 1.15
CA GLU A 78 -25.81 0.31 2.09
C GLU A 78 -24.43 -0.26 2.46
N GLU A 79 -24.36 -1.52 2.90
CA GLU A 79 -23.10 -2.19 3.25
C GLU A 79 -22.11 -2.25 2.07
N GLN A 80 -22.58 -2.58 0.87
CA GLN A 80 -21.71 -2.62 -0.33
C GLN A 80 -21.27 -1.22 -0.75
N SER A 81 -22.12 -0.21 -0.54
CA SER A 81 -21.78 1.19 -0.77
C SER A 81 -20.71 1.66 0.20
N GLU A 82 -20.81 1.31 1.49
CA GLU A 82 -19.78 1.65 2.48
C GLU A 82 -18.43 1.01 2.14
N GLN A 83 -18.43 -0.25 1.69
CA GLN A 83 -17.21 -0.93 1.22
C GLN A 83 -16.61 -0.23 -0.01
N SER A 84 -17.47 0.18 -0.96
CA SER A 84 -17.05 0.96 -2.13
C SER A 84 -16.46 2.32 -1.74
N ASP A 85 -17.06 3.01 -0.78
CA ASP A 85 -16.61 4.32 -0.31
C ASP A 85 -15.26 4.21 0.42
N LYS A 86 -15.08 3.19 1.27
CA LYS A 86 -13.78 2.88 1.89
C LYS A 86 -12.71 2.59 0.85
N ARG A 87 -13.06 1.85 -0.22
CA ARG A 87 -12.14 1.55 -1.31
C ARG A 87 -11.71 2.82 -2.06
N LEU A 88 -12.66 3.69 -2.43
CA LEU A 88 -12.36 4.96 -3.09
C LEU A 88 -11.48 5.87 -2.23
N ALA A 89 -11.77 5.97 -0.93
CA ALA A 89 -10.94 6.72 0.02
C ALA A 89 -9.50 6.19 0.07
N ARG A 90 -9.33 4.86 0.04
CA ARG A 90 -8.00 4.25 -0.01
C ARG A 90 -7.29 4.52 -1.34
N ILE A 91 -8.00 4.47 -2.46
CA ILE A 91 -7.44 4.81 -3.78
C ILE A 91 -6.94 6.26 -3.82
N ASP A 92 -7.73 7.21 -3.31
CA ASP A 92 -7.33 8.62 -3.24
C ASP A 92 -6.09 8.82 -2.36
N GLN A 93 -6.05 8.17 -1.19
CA GLN A 93 -4.87 8.18 -0.32
C GLN A 93 -3.62 7.63 -1.04
N LEU A 94 -3.77 6.54 -1.79
CA LEU A 94 -2.67 5.96 -2.56
C LEU A 94 -2.21 6.88 -3.71
N ASP A 95 -3.14 7.56 -4.39
CA ASP A 95 -2.82 8.56 -5.43
C ASP A 95 -1.99 9.71 -4.87
N GLU A 96 -2.36 10.24 -3.70
CA GLU A 96 -1.59 11.30 -3.01
C GLU A 96 -0.19 10.83 -2.62
N LEU A 97 -0.06 9.62 -2.08
CA LEU A 97 1.23 9.05 -1.66
C LEU A 97 2.15 8.82 -2.86
N ILE A 98 1.64 8.19 -3.92
CA ILE A 98 2.39 7.95 -5.17
C ILE A 98 2.78 9.28 -5.83
N GLY A 99 1.86 10.23 -5.90
CA GLY A 99 2.10 11.55 -6.47
C GLY A 99 3.16 12.33 -5.70
N ARG A 100 3.11 12.30 -4.35
CA ARG A 100 4.11 12.93 -3.48
C ARG A 100 5.50 12.31 -3.70
N ASP A 101 5.59 10.99 -3.69
CA ASP A 101 6.84 10.26 -3.91
C ASP A 101 7.42 10.58 -5.30
N GLY A 102 6.58 10.59 -6.34
CA GLY A 102 6.99 10.95 -7.70
C GLY A 102 7.51 12.37 -7.81
N MET A 103 6.86 13.35 -7.17
CA MET A 103 7.34 14.75 -7.12
C MET A 103 8.68 14.88 -6.38
N ALA A 104 8.89 14.08 -5.33
CA ALA A 104 10.14 14.03 -4.59
C ALA A 104 11.24 13.20 -5.29
N MET A 105 10.98 12.67 -6.49
CA MET A 105 11.87 11.72 -7.20
C MET A 105 12.23 10.50 -6.34
N ASN A 106 11.34 10.11 -5.42
CA ASN A 106 11.51 8.99 -4.52
C ASN A 106 10.86 7.73 -5.11
N PHE A 107 11.62 6.97 -5.89
CA PHE A 107 11.15 5.74 -6.51
C PHE A 107 11.53 4.53 -5.65
N SER A 108 10.75 4.25 -4.59
CA SER A 108 11.04 3.20 -3.63
C SER A 108 10.22 1.92 -3.85
N LEU A 109 10.62 0.79 -3.22
CA LEU A 109 9.78 -0.40 -3.19
C LEU A 109 8.42 -0.11 -2.53
N ARG A 110 8.37 0.80 -1.55
CA ARG A 110 7.13 1.22 -0.89
C ARG A 110 6.16 1.87 -1.89
N THR A 111 6.67 2.80 -2.71
CA THR A 111 5.89 3.44 -3.79
C THR A 111 5.40 2.39 -4.80
N PHE A 112 6.24 1.39 -5.10
CA PHE A 112 5.87 0.26 -5.95
C PHE A 112 4.73 -0.59 -5.35
N ARG A 113 4.72 -0.81 -4.02
CA ARG A 113 3.63 -1.49 -3.29
C ARG A 113 2.34 -0.68 -3.26
N TYR A 114 2.43 0.65 -3.16
CA TYR A 114 1.25 1.50 -3.27
C TYR A 114 0.57 1.40 -4.64
N ALA A 115 1.35 1.39 -5.71
CA ALA A 115 0.83 1.22 -7.07
C ALA A 115 0.15 -0.15 -7.23
N GLU A 116 0.77 -1.22 -6.71
CA GLU A 116 0.22 -2.57 -6.70
C GLU A 116 -1.12 -2.65 -5.95
N GLU A 117 -1.18 -2.10 -4.73
CA GLU A 117 -2.40 -2.08 -3.94
C GLU A 117 -3.51 -1.35 -4.68
N ARG A 118 -3.21 -0.18 -5.25
CA ARG A 118 -4.17 0.61 -6.01
C ARG A 118 -4.71 -0.14 -7.23
N ILE A 119 -3.88 -0.88 -7.96
CA ILE A 119 -4.32 -1.73 -9.08
C ILE A 119 -5.32 -2.79 -8.62
N ARG A 120 -5.03 -3.48 -7.51
CA ARG A 120 -5.96 -4.49 -6.95
C ARG A 120 -7.31 -3.88 -6.60
N LEU A 121 -7.31 -2.68 -5.99
CA LEU A 121 -8.53 -1.98 -5.64
C LEU A 121 -9.36 -1.60 -6.89
N TYR A 122 -8.72 -1.23 -7.99
CA TYR A 122 -9.42 -0.97 -9.25
C TYR A 122 -10.01 -2.25 -9.89
N GLU A 123 -9.27 -3.35 -9.87
CA GLU A 123 -9.70 -4.63 -10.42
C GLU A 123 -10.96 -5.18 -9.72
N GLU A 124 -11.15 -4.87 -8.44
CA GLU A 124 -12.35 -5.23 -7.67
C GLU A 124 -13.61 -4.42 -8.02
N GLN A 125 -13.48 -3.22 -8.60
CA GLN A 125 -14.55 -2.21 -8.56
C GLN A 125 -15.30 -1.96 -9.87
N ILE A 126 -14.81 -2.38 -11.04
CA ILE A 126 -15.41 -2.39 -12.41
C ILE A 126 -14.37 -1.97 -13.47
N SER A 127 -14.42 -2.64 -14.63
CA SER A 127 -13.52 -2.50 -15.79
C SER A 127 -13.56 -1.12 -16.45
N GLY A 128 -12.38 -0.53 -16.75
CA GLY A 128 -12.24 0.61 -17.67
C GLY A 128 -11.92 1.97 -17.04
N ASP A 129 -11.55 2.04 -15.76
CA ASP A 129 -11.13 3.29 -15.13
C ASP A 129 -9.79 3.78 -15.70
N ALA A 130 -9.74 5.06 -16.13
CA ALA A 130 -8.52 5.73 -16.55
C ALA A 130 -7.43 5.75 -15.46
N GLY A 131 -7.84 5.63 -14.18
CA GLY A 131 -6.94 5.50 -13.03
C GLY A 131 -6.09 4.22 -13.06
N LEU A 132 -6.59 3.12 -13.63
CA LEU A 132 -5.85 1.86 -13.71
C LEU A 132 -4.64 2.00 -14.63
N SER A 133 -4.83 2.54 -15.83
CA SER A 133 -3.74 2.79 -16.79
C SER A 133 -2.69 3.73 -16.23
N ARG A 134 -3.11 4.79 -15.50
CA ARG A 134 -2.19 5.70 -14.83
C ARG A 134 -1.35 4.98 -13.78
N THR A 135 -1.98 4.12 -12.98
CA THR A 135 -1.29 3.38 -11.92
C THR A 135 -0.26 2.40 -12.49
N TYR A 136 -0.59 1.73 -13.61
CA TYR A 136 0.40 0.92 -14.33
C TYR A 136 1.58 1.76 -14.82
N MET A 137 1.35 2.98 -15.32
CA MET A 137 2.43 3.88 -15.70
C MET A 137 3.27 4.33 -14.49
N ASP A 138 2.65 4.56 -13.32
CA ASP A 138 3.40 4.89 -12.10
C ASP A 138 4.31 3.72 -11.66
N ALA A 139 3.82 2.47 -11.73
CA ALA A 139 4.64 1.29 -11.52
C ALA A 139 5.79 1.16 -12.54
N ALA A 140 5.52 1.48 -13.82
CA ALA A 140 6.55 1.50 -14.86
C ALA A 140 7.66 2.51 -14.56
N LYS A 141 7.29 3.74 -14.16
CA LYS A 141 8.24 4.79 -13.78
C LYS A 141 9.12 4.37 -12.62
N VAL A 142 8.56 3.77 -11.58
CA VAL A 142 9.34 3.26 -10.44
C VAL A 142 10.32 2.16 -10.88
N ALA A 143 9.86 1.19 -11.68
CA ALA A 143 10.70 0.12 -12.19
C ALA A 143 11.86 0.64 -13.05
N ILE A 144 11.58 1.54 -13.99
CA ILE A 144 12.59 2.13 -14.89
C ILE A 144 13.57 3.00 -14.09
N ALA A 145 13.10 3.78 -13.12
CA ALA A 145 13.97 4.59 -12.25
C ALA A 145 14.94 3.74 -11.41
N LYS A 146 14.59 2.49 -11.13
CA LYS A 146 15.43 1.50 -10.44
C LYS A 146 16.26 0.61 -11.40
N GLY A 147 16.19 0.86 -12.72
CA GLY A 147 16.93 0.14 -13.76
C GLY A 147 16.29 -1.18 -14.21
N ASP A 148 15.04 -1.47 -13.80
CA ASP A 148 14.33 -2.71 -14.16
C ASP A 148 13.55 -2.55 -15.47
N LEU A 149 14.26 -2.62 -16.60
CA LEU A 149 13.66 -2.37 -17.90
C LEU A 149 12.68 -3.48 -18.32
N ALA A 150 12.90 -4.73 -17.91
CA ALA A 150 12.00 -5.85 -18.19
C ALA A 150 10.59 -5.61 -17.62
N ARG A 151 10.50 -5.24 -16.33
CA ARG A 151 9.21 -4.92 -15.70
C ARG A 151 8.66 -3.59 -16.15
N GLY A 152 9.53 -2.59 -16.30
CA GLY A 152 9.18 -1.26 -16.80
C GLY A 152 8.42 -1.33 -18.12
N ARG A 153 8.90 -2.18 -19.05
CA ARG A 153 8.23 -2.46 -20.31
C ARG A 153 6.82 -3.01 -20.13
N ILE A 154 6.65 -4.07 -19.35
CA ILE A 154 5.36 -4.76 -19.20
C ILE A 154 4.32 -3.83 -18.57
N PHE A 155 4.71 -3.04 -17.57
CA PHE A 155 3.81 -2.07 -16.97
C PHE A 155 3.45 -0.94 -17.95
N ALA A 156 4.41 -0.45 -18.74
CA ALA A 156 4.14 0.54 -19.78
C ALA A 156 3.18 0.00 -20.85
N GLU A 157 3.38 -1.26 -21.27
CA GLU A 157 2.47 -1.96 -22.21
C GLU A 157 1.04 -2.02 -21.64
N ARG A 158 0.87 -2.47 -20.39
CA ARG A 158 -0.46 -2.51 -19.74
C ARG A 158 -1.11 -1.14 -19.64
N ALA A 159 -0.35 -0.09 -19.34
CA ALA A 159 -0.85 1.28 -19.30
C ALA A 159 -1.34 1.76 -20.67
N VAL A 160 -0.52 1.56 -21.70
CA VAL A 160 -0.81 1.96 -23.09
C VAL A 160 -2.00 1.19 -23.64
N ASP A 161 -2.09 -0.11 -23.39
CA ASP A 161 -3.22 -0.93 -23.83
C ASP A 161 -4.52 -0.49 -23.16
N GLY A 162 -4.49 -0.16 -21.87
CA GLY A 162 -5.65 0.39 -21.17
C GLY A 162 -6.09 1.74 -21.73
N TRP A 163 -5.16 2.66 -22.02
CA TRP A 163 -5.49 3.95 -22.64
C TRP A 163 -6.02 3.79 -24.07
N ARG A 164 -5.44 2.86 -24.85
CA ARG A 164 -5.89 2.55 -26.21
C ARG A 164 -7.30 1.96 -26.20
N ALA A 165 -7.59 1.03 -25.29
CA ALA A 165 -8.92 0.45 -25.14
C ALA A 165 -9.98 1.51 -24.77
N GLY A 166 -9.63 2.46 -23.89
CA GLY A 166 -10.56 3.49 -23.44
C GLY A 166 -10.70 4.73 -24.35
N GLY A 167 -9.70 5.04 -25.18
CA GLY A 167 -9.66 6.31 -25.93
C GLY A 167 -9.08 6.24 -27.34
N GLY A 168 -8.78 5.05 -27.86
CA GLY A 168 -8.24 4.86 -29.20
C GLY A 168 -6.74 5.16 -29.34
N ASN A 169 -6.22 5.02 -30.56
CA ASN A 169 -4.78 5.18 -30.87
C ASN A 169 -4.31 6.63 -30.87
N ASP A 170 -5.22 7.58 -31.14
CA ASP A 170 -4.88 9.01 -31.30
C ASP A 170 -4.75 9.72 -29.94
N ARG A 171 -4.97 8.99 -28.85
CA ARG A 171 -4.84 9.49 -27.50
C ARG A 171 -3.38 9.87 -27.20
N LYS A 172 -3.17 11.07 -26.63
CA LYS A 172 -1.84 11.61 -26.33
C LYS A 172 -0.97 10.62 -25.56
N GLU A 173 -1.51 9.99 -24.52
CA GLU A 173 -0.76 9.05 -23.69
C GLU A 173 -0.32 7.80 -24.47
N VAL A 174 -1.11 7.35 -25.45
CA VAL A 174 -0.74 6.23 -26.33
C VAL A 174 0.41 6.63 -27.26
N LEU A 175 0.38 7.85 -27.81
CA LEU A 175 1.44 8.38 -28.66
C LEU A 175 2.73 8.65 -27.87
N GLU A 176 2.60 9.22 -26.66
CA GLU A 176 3.72 9.59 -25.80
C GLU A 176 4.45 8.36 -25.24
N TYR A 177 3.70 7.35 -24.78
CA TYR A 177 4.27 6.19 -24.09
C TYR A 177 4.35 4.92 -24.95
N GLY A 178 3.81 4.93 -26.17
CA GLY A 178 3.89 3.79 -27.08
C GLY A 178 5.33 3.36 -27.40
N ASP A 179 6.25 4.32 -27.46
CA ASP A 179 7.67 4.05 -27.66
C ASP A 179 8.35 3.38 -26.46
N LEU A 180 7.87 3.63 -25.24
CA LEU A 180 8.41 3.02 -24.01
C LEU A 180 8.12 1.52 -23.95
N CYS A 181 7.04 1.06 -24.60
CA CYS A 181 6.74 -0.36 -24.73
C CYS A 181 7.85 -1.12 -25.48
N LYS A 182 8.61 -0.43 -26.35
CA LYS A 182 9.73 -1.03 -27.10
C LYS A 182 11.08 -0.74 -26.44
N ASN A 183 11.26 0.48 -25.94
CA ASN A 183 12.49 0.91 -25.32
C ASN A 183 12.20 1.76 -24.07
N PRO A 184 12.03 1.12 -22.89
CA PRO A 184 11.79 1.82 -21.63
C PRO A 184 12.91 2.78 -21.23
N ALA A 185 14.15 2.54 -21.68
CA ALA A 185 15.30 3.40 -21.40
C ALA A 185 15.21 4.80 -22.05
N LYS A 186 14.26 5.01 -22.96
CA LYS A 186 13.95 6.37 -23.48
C LYS A 186 13.36 7.28 -22.41
N LEU A 187 12.77 6.73 -21.36
CA LEU A 187 12.25 7.54 -20.27
C LEU A 187 13.42 8.15 -19.48
N SER A 188 13.40 9.46 -19.25
CA SER A 188 14.46 10.21 -18.58
C SER A 188 14.72 9.82 -17.12
N LEU A 189 14.00 8.82 -16.59
CA LEU A 189 14.20 8.24 -15.27
C LEU A 189 15.20 7.08 -15.28
N ASP A 190 15.49 6.50 -16.45
CA ASP A 190 16.49 5.43 -16.55
C ASP A 190 17.86 5.92 -16.08
N GLY A 191 18.58 5.06 -15.37
CA GLY A 191 19.91 5.36 -14.81
C GLY A 191 19.91 6.16 -13.50
N LEU A 192 18.76 6.53 -12.92
CA LEU A 192 18.71 7.13 -11.57
C LEU A 192 19.22 6.17 -10.49
N SER A 193 18.88 4.89 -10.60
CA SER A 193 19.37 3.82 -9.75
C SER A 193 19.45 2.54 -10.57
N MET A 194 20.39 1.65 -10.24
CA MET A 194 20.58 0.36 -10.91
C MET A 194 20.36 -0.82 -9.95
N GLU A 195 19.68 -0.57 -8.82
CA GLU A 195 19.42 -1.57 -7.79
C GLU A 195 18.64 -2.78 -8.32
N TRP A 196 17.74 -2.57 -9.28
CA TRP A 196 16.88 -3.61 -9.86
C TRP A 196 17.24 -3.95 -11.31
N LYS A 197 18.49 -3.70 -11.71
CA LYS A 197 18.95 -3.81 -13.09
C LYS A 197 18.50 -5.10 -13.79
N THR A 198 17.74 -4.93 -14.87
CA THR A 198 17.39 -5.98 -15.85
C THR A 198 17.41 -5.36 -17.26
N SER A 199 17.80 -6.14 -18.27
CA SER A 199 17.58 -5.72 -19.67
C SER A 199 16.12 -5.94 -20.10
N VAL A 200 15.70 -5.29 -21.17
CA VAL A 200 14.32 -5.36 -21.69
C VAL A 200 13.88 -6.79 -22.03
N ASP A 201 14.83 -7.65 -22.40
CA ASP A 201 14.56 -9.02 -22.84
C ASP A 201 14.60 -10.06 -21.70
N GLU A 202 14.94 -9.64 -20.47
CA GLU A 202 14.98 -10.51 -19.27
C GLU A 202 13.58 -10.80 -18.67
N VAL A 203 12.56 -10.88 -19.52
CA VAL A 203 11.21 -11.30 -19.13
C VAL A 203 11.16 -12.84 -19.09
N PRO A 204 10.85 -13.45 -17.94
CA PRO A 204 10.86 -14.90 -17.79
C PRO A 204 9.78 -15.56 -18.65
N GLN A 205 10.16 -16.63 -19.33
CA GLN A 205 9.27 -17.42 -20.18
C GLN A 205 8.81 -18.68 -19.44
N GLY A 206 7.60 -19.15 -19.73
CA GLY A 206 7.08 -20.43 -19.22
C GLY A 206 6.65 -20.45 -17.74
N LEU A 207 6.49 -19.28 -17.11
CA LEU A 207 5.89 -19.18 -15.77
C LEU A 207 4.36 -19.32 -15.86
N ASN A 208 3.75 -19.92 -14.82
CA ASN A 208 2.30 -19.81 -14.64
C ASN A 208 1.93 -18.38 -14.19
N GLN A 209 0.63 -18.06 -14.23
CA GLN A 209 0.14 -16.71 -13.92
C GLN A 209 0.57 -16.20 -12.53
N SER A 210 0.51 -17.06 -11.50
CA SER A 210 0.87 -16.68 -10.13
C SER A 210 2.35 -16.37 -10.00
N ASP A 211 3.21 -17.25 -10.54
CA ASP A 211 4.66 -17.06 -10.48
C ASP A 211 5.10 -15.87 -11.34
N PHE A 212 4.41 -15.61 -12.45
CA PHE A 212 4.62 -14.43 -13.27
C PHE A 212 4.23 -13.15 -12.53
N ASP A 213 3.07 -13.12 -11.86
CA ASP A 213 2.66 -11.96 -11.07
C ASP A 213 3.60 -11.73 -9.87
N ASP A 214 4.09 -12.80 -9.24
CA ASP A 214 5.09 -12.69 -8.19
C ASP A 214 6.43 -12.15 -8.73
N TRP A 215 6.87 -12.61 -9.90
CA TRP A 215 8.02 -11.98 -10.57
C TRP A 215 7.73 -10.51 -10.89
N LEU A 216 6.62 -10.20 -11.54
CA LEU A 216 6.25 -8.86 -12.03
C LEU A 216 6.22 -7.85 -10.88
N TRP A 217 5.65 -8.25 -9.76
CA TRP A 217 5.56 -7.41 -8.57
C TRP A 217 6.74 -7.57 -7.61
N ARG A 218 7.84 -8.20 -8.05
CA ARG A 218 9.03 -8.49 -7.23
C ARG A 218 8.63 -9.12 -5.88
N ARG A 219 7.59 -9.94 -5.84
CA ARG A 219 7.12 -10.71 -4.67
C ARG A 219 7.93 -11.99 -4.47
N TRP A 220 9.22 -11.99 -4.89
CA TRP A 220 10.23 -13.07 -4.82
C TRP A 220 10.23 -14.04 -6.01
N THR A 221 11.44 -14.33 -6.50
CA THR A 221 11.73 -15.40 -7.47
C THR A 221 12.85 -16.27 -6.92
N LYS A 222 12.97 -17.53 -7.39
CA LYS A 222 14.02 -18.48 -6.97
C LYS A 222 15.45 -17.88 -7.01
N ALA A 223 15.74 -17.01 -7.99
CA ALA A 223 17.04 -16.33 -8.11
C ALA A 223 17.26 -15.21 -7.06
N TYR A 224 16.20 -14.56 -6.56
CA TYR A 224 16.27 -13.57 -5.47
C TYR A 224 16.51 -14.25 -4.12
N GLY A 225 15.98 -15.47 -3.97
CA GLY A 225 16.23 -16.31 -2.81
C GLY A 225 17.72 -16.59 -2.61
N GLU A 226 18.53 -16.77 -3.65
CA GLU A 226 19.93 -17.19 -3.49
C GLU A 226 20.86 -16.10 -2.91
N LYS A 227 20.52 -14.81 -3.01
CA LYS A 227 21.39 -13.69 -2.55
C LYS A 227 21.09 -13.13 -1.15
N MET A 228 19.95 -13.48 -0.56
CA MET A 228 19.50 -12.87 0.70
C MET A 228 20.25 -13.45 1.92
N GLN A 229 21.17 -12.72 2.52
CA GLN A 229 21.76 -13.04 3.83
C GLN A 229 21.07 -12.21 4.90
N CYS A 230 20.78 -12.81 6.06
CA CYS A 230 20.24 -12.04 7.18
C CYS A 230 21.35 -11.16 7.75
N SER A 231 21.22 -9.84 7.61
CA SER A 231 22.19 -8.86 8.11
C SER A 231 22.28 -8.88 9.64
N THR A 232 21.16 -9.15 10.31
CA THR A 232 21.04 -9.19 11.78
C THR A 232 20.17 -10.36 12.22
N GLY A 233 20.74 -11.31 12.96
CA GLY A 233 19.97 -12.45 13.48
C GLY A 233 18.91 -11.99 14.49
N PHE A 234 17.78 -12.68 14.57
CA PHE A 234 16.68 -12.36 15.48
C PHE A 234 17.03 -12.57 16.97
N ARG A 235 18.24 -13.06 17.26
CA ARG A 235 18.82 -13.15 18.61
C ARG A 235 19.62 -11.91 19.00
N ASP A 236 19.83 -10.97 18.09
CA ASP A 236 20.49 -9.70 18.39
C ASP A 236 19.60 -8.87 19.31
N ARG A 237 20.06 -8.62 20.54
CA ARG A 237 19.28 -7.91 21.56
C ARG A 237 19.15 -6.41 21.33
N ALA A 238 19.97 -5.83 20.45
CA ALA A 238 19.84 -4.43 20.08
C ALA A 238 18.69 -4.22 19.09
N ALA A 239 18.56 -5.09 18.09
CA ALA A 239 17.48 -5.06 17.11
C ALA A 239 16.20 -5.77 17.59
N PHE A 240 16.35 -6.85 18.35
CA PHE A 240 15.27 -7.70 18.85
C PHE A 240 15.34 -7.85 20.38
N PRO A 241 15.06 -6.77 21.12
CA PRO A 241 15.07 -6.79 22.58
C PRO A 241 13.99 -7.70 23.15
N SER A 242 14.29 -8.36 24.28
CA SER A 242 13.27 -8.97 25.12
C SER A 242 12.44 -7.90 25.82
N PHE A 243 11.36 -8.29 26.51
CA PHE A 243 10.49 -7.36 27.20
C PHE A 243 11.25 -6.54 28.27
N ALA A 244 12.27 -7.15 28.90
CA ALA A 244 13.11 -6.45 29.87
C ALA A 244 13.94 -5.32 29.23
N GLY A 245 14.38 -5.51 27.98
CA GLY A 245 15.19 -4.55 27.22
C GLY A 245 14.41 -3.50 26.45
N LEU A 246 13.07 -3.55 26.48
CA LEU A 246 12.23 -2.53 25.83
C LEU A 246 12.29 -1.19 26.57
N PRO A 247 12.25 -0.05 25.85
CA PRO A 247 12.19 1.28 26.47
C PRO A 247 10.87 1.47 27.22
N ASN A 248 10.89 2.24 28.31
CA ASN A 248 9.69 2.58 29.07
C ASN A 248 8.92 3.72 28.38
N LYS A 249 7.59 3.56 28.24
CA LYS A 249 6.70 4.66 27.89
C LYS A 249 6.31 5.36 29.20
N GLY A 250 6.59 6.67 29.31
CA GLY A 250 6.29 7.46 30.51
C GLY A 250 4.85 7.21 30.99
N GLY A 251 4.71 6.75 32.23
CA GLY A 251 3.41 6.49 32.85
C GLY A 251 2.70 7.77 33.26
N PHE A 252 1.45 7.64 33.75
CA PHE A 252 0.58 8.74 34.20
C PHE A 252 1.16 9.66 35.30
N TYR A 253 2.29 9.32 35.89
CA TYR A 253 3.02 10.16 36.83
C TYR A 253 4.36 10.51 36.20
N GLY A 254 4.53 11.79 35.85
CA GLY A 254 5.67 12.36 35.11
C GLY A 254 7.01 12.25 35.84
N VAL A 255 7.55 11.03 35.91
CA VAL A 255 8.97 10.82 36.17
C VAL A 255 9.66 10.82 34.81
N HIS A 256 10.48 11.85 34.58
CA HIS A 256 11.39 11.97 33.45
C HIS A 256 12.41 10.82 33.47
N GLU A 257 12.03 9.65 32.97
CA GLU A 257 12.98 8.76 32.30
C GLU A 257 13.04 9.23 30.84
N GLU A 258 14.26 9.28 30.28
CA GLU A 258 14.55 9.73 28.91
C GLU A 258 13.64 9.00 27.91
N SER A 259 12.51 9.62 27.57
CA SER A 259 11.60 9.10 26.57
C SER A 259 12.34 9.12 25.24
N VAL A 260 12.63 7.95 24.69
CA VAL A 260 13.17 7.83 23.33
C VAL A 260 12.21 8.56 22.40
N ASN A 261 12.71 9.56 21.69
CA ASN A 261 11.91 10.27 20.68
C ASN A 261 11.55 9.27 19.57
N ILE A 262 10.29 8.81 19.57
CA ILE A 262 9.80 7.74 18.69
C ILE A 262 9.61 8.26 17.25
N ASP A 263 9.58 9.57 17.06
CA ASP A 263 9.36 10.16 15.73
C ASP A 263 10.63 10.11 14.87
N GLN A 264 11.81 10.02 15.49
CA GLN A 264 13.11 9.87 14.83
C GLN A 264 14.03 8.94 15.64
N PRO A 265 13.78 7.61 15.62
CA PRO A 265 14.63 6.68 16.34
C PRO A 265 16.02 6.64 15.71
N LEU A 266 17.10 6.62 16.52
CA LEU A 266 18.48 6.49 16.02
C LEU A 266 18.81 5.07 15.53
N LYS A 267 18.02 4.08 15.94
CA LYS A 267 18.13 2.66 15.57
C LYS A 267 16.75 2.03 15.49
N HIS A 268 16.61 0.97 14.70
CA HIS A 268 15.35 0.24 14.63
C HIS A 268 15.32 -0.93 15.61
N TRP A 269 14.15 -1.21 16.19
CA TRP A 269 13.94 -2.39 17.03
C TRP A 269 12.56 -3.01 16.85
N CYS A 270 12.48 -4.32 17.04
CA CYS A 270 11.28 -5.12 16.95
C CYS A 270 11.19 -6.14 18.09
N PHE A 271 10.13 -6.08 18.88
CA PHE A 271 9.86 -7.09 19.88
C PHE A 271 9.27 -8.35 19.23
N LEU A 272 9.73 -9.53 19.65
CA LEU A 272 9.19 -10.82 19.24
C LEU A 272 8.64 -11.57 20.46
N GLY A 273 7.40 -12.05 20.39
CA GLY A 273 6.78 -12.83 21.46
C GLY A 273 5.81 -13.88 20.92
N GLU A 274 5.80 -15.06 21.52
CA GLU A 274 4.89 -16.15 21.15
C GLU A 274 3.57 -16.04 21.91
N ILE A 275 2.44 -16.21 21.21
CA ILE A 275 1.11 -16.22 21.80
C ILE A 275 0.94 -17.50 22.62
N THR A 276 0.70 -17.35 23.92
CA THR A 276 0.35 -18.47 24.81
C THR A 276 -1.12 -18.52 25.18
N ASN A 277 -1.82 -17.39 25.12
CA ASN A 277 -3.25 -17.28 25.37
C ASN A 277 -3.81 -15.98 24.77
N PHE A 278 -5.13 -15.89 24.61
CA PHE A 278 -5.77 -14.65 24.18
C PHE A 278 -7.21 -14.53 24.69
N SER A 279 -7.70 -13.30 24.82
CA SER A 279 -9.09 -12.97 25.14
C SER A 279 -9.56 -11.73 24.39
N SER A 280 -10.88 -11.60 24.17
CA SER A 280 -11.47 -10.52 23.37
C SER A 280 -12.73 -9.91 23.98
N LEU A 281 -12.85 -9.94 25.32
CA LEU A 281 -14.06 -9.50 26.03
C LEU A 281 -14.32 -7.98 25.90
N ALA A 282 -13.32 -7.13 26.19
CA ALA A 282 -13.45 -5.67 26.16
C ALA A 282 -12.63 -5.02 25.02
N HIS A 283 -11.46 -5.59 24.77
CA HIS A 283 -10.55 -5.35 23.65
C HIS A 283 -9.71 -6.62 23.50
N LEU A 284 -8.98 -6.76 22.40
CA LEU A 284 -8.08 -7.90 22.22
C LEU A 284 -6.92 -7.83 23.23
N GLU A 285 -6.74 -8.91 23.96
CA GLU A 285 -5.63 -9.13 24.88
C GLU A 285 -4.92 -10.42 24.51
N LEU A 286 -3.60 -10.35 24.29
CA LEU A 286 -2.76 -11.52 24.08
C LEU A 286 -1.85 -11.71 25.29
N GLU A 287 -1.72 -12.94 25.78
CA GLU A 287 -0.62 -13.31 26.66
C GLU A 287 0.53 -13.81 25.78
N LEU A 288 1.70 -13.19 25.96
CA LEU A 288 2.90 -13.51 25.20
C LEU A 288 3.98 -14.08 26.12
N VAL A 289 4.82 -14.95 25.56
CA VAL A 289 6.13 -15.32 26.10
C VAL A 289 7.19 -14.74 25.17
N ASP A 290 8.12 -13.97 25.73
CA ASP A 290 9.25 -13.43 24.97
C ASP A 290 10.42 -14.43 24.86
N SER A 291 11.48 -13.99 24.20
CA SER A 291 12.74 -14.73 24.04
C SER A 291 13.52 -15.05 25.33
N ASP A 292 13.16 -14.47 26.47
CA ASP A 292 13.74 -14.74 27.80
C ASP A 292 12.76 -15.56 28.67
N ASP A 293 11.79 -16.23 28.03
CA ASP A 293 10.72 -16.99 28.65
C ASP A 293 9.84 -16.14 29.60
N LYS A 294 9.86 -14.81 29.46
CA LYS A 294 9.06 -13.92 30.29
C LYS A 294 7.65 -13.83 29.74
N LYS A 295 6.67 -14.12 30.61
CA LYS A 295 5.25 -13.85 30.33
C LYS A 295 4.92 -12.37 30.49
N LEU A 296 4.20 -11.81 29.53
CA LEU A 296 3.68 -10.45 29.57
C LEU A 296 2.34 -10.34 28.82
N PRO A 297 1.48 -9.38 29.20
CA PRO A 297 0.29 -9.09 28.44
C PRO A 297 0.56 -8.07 27.31
N LEU A 298 -0.15 -8.22 26.21
CA LEU A 298 -0.25 -7.27 25.11
C LEU A 298 -1.72 -6.83 24.99
N HIS A 299 -1.98 -5.54 25.16
CA HIS A 299 -3.35 -4.98 25.09
C HIS A 299 -3.51 -4.09 23.86
N PHE A 300 -4.56 -4.30 23.08
CA PHE A 300 -4.90 -3.52 21.89
C PHE A 300 -5.74 -2.29 22.24
N TYR A 301 -5.12 -1.12 22.15
CA TYR A 301 -5.69 0.22 22.30
C TYR A 301 -5.80 0.96 20.96
N THR A 302 -5.90 0.21 19.87
CA THR A 302 -6.19 0.74 18.53
C THR A 302 -7.63 1.24 18.45
N GLU A 303 -7.97 2.00 17.41
CA GLU A 303 -9.35 2.52 17.22
C GLU A 303 -10.40 1.40 17.20
N GLN A 304 -10.05 0.27 16.60
CA GLN A 304 -10.90 -0.92 16.49
C GLN A 304 -10.72 -1.91 17.65
N ARG A 305 -9.90 -1.58 18.65
CA ARG A 305 -9.67 -2.39 19.87
C ARG A 305 -9.24 -3.83 19.59
N GLY A 306 -8.51 -4.05 18.50
CA GLY A 306 -8.00 -5.35 18.08
C GLY A 306 -8.90 -6.14 17.11
N GLN A 307 -10.05 -5.60 16.68
CA GLN A 307 -10.89 -6.22 15.66
C GLN A 307 -10.25 -6.19 14.26
N GLU A 308 -9.21 -5.39 14.06
CA GLU A 308 -8.40 -5.37 12.85
C GLU A 308 -7.55 -6.64 12.67
N VAL A 309 -7.38 -7.45 13.72
CA VAL A 309 -6.65 -8.72 13.66
C VAL A 309 -7.59 -9.82 13.21
N ASP A 310 -7.25 -10.48 12.09
CA ASP A 310 -7.99 -11.63 11.61
C ASP A 310 -7.99 -12.75 12.67
N VAL A 311 -9.19 -13.21 13.05
CA VAL A 311 -9.40 -14.29 14.02
C VAL A 311 -8.64 -15.56 13.62
N ALA A 312 -8.43 -15.81 12.32
CA ALA A 312 -7.65 -16.94 11.83
C ALA A 312 -6.17 -16.88 12.27
N GLN A 313 -5.64 -15.69 12.56
CA GLN A 313 -4.27 -15.46 13.02
C GLN A 313 -4.12 -15.56 14.55
N LEU A 314 -5.20 -15.50 15.32
CA LEU A 314 -5.18 -15.61 16.77
C LEU A 314 -5.05 -17.08 17.20
N ARG A 315 -3.81 -17.58 17.18
CA ARG A 315 -3.51 -18.98 17.53
C ARG A 315 -2.35 -19.08 18.51
N VAL A 316 -2.50 -19.96 19.50
CA VAL A 316 -1.41 -20.32 20.41
C VAL A 316 -0.26 -20.92 19.60
N GLY A 317 0.97 -20.52 19.93
CA GLY A 317 2.18 -20.91 19.23
C GLY A 317 2.50 -20.06 17.98
N TYR A 318 1.74 -19.00 17.70
CA TYR A 318 2.11 -18.02 16.67
C TYR A 318 2.97 -16.92 17.27
N THR A 319 3.83 -16.31 16.46
CA THR A 319 4.74 -15.25 16.91
C THR A 319 4.21 -13.88 16.53
N VAL A 320 4.12 -12.99 17.51
CA VAL A 320 3.85 -11.56 17.31
C VAL A 320 5.16 -10.81 17.18
N ALA A 321 5.28 -9.99 16.14
CA ALA A 321 6.35 -9.03 15.95
C ALA A 321 5.81 -7.61 16.07
N ILE A 322 6.44 -6.76 16.89
CA ILE A 322 5.98 -5.41 17.19
C ILE A 322 7.13 -4.42 17.00
N LEU A 323 7.06 -3.60 15.96
CA LEU A 323 8.01 -2.53 15.70
C LEU A 323 7.90 -1.44 16.78
N TYR A 324 9.05 -1.00 17.26
CA TYR A 324 9.18 0.05 18.27
C TYR A 324 8.34 -0.18 19.54
N ALA A 325 8.20 -1.44 19.95
CA ALA A 325 7.47 -1.77 21.16
C ALA A 325 8.07 -1.05 22.37
N GLN A 326 7.20 -0.71 23.33
CA GLN A 326 7.58 -0.05 24.57
C GLN A 326 6.91 -0.76 25.75
N ARG A 327 7.60 -0.76 26.90
CA ARG A 327 7.03 -1.22 28.16
C ARG A 327 6.01 -0.20 28.63
N TYR A 328 4.83 -0.68 28.95
CA TYR A 328 3.74 0.11 29.49
C TYR A 328 3.33 -0.44 30.85
N ARG A 329 3.19 0.47 31.81
CA ARG A 329 2.67 0.14 33.15
C ARG A 329 1.19 0.48 33.18
N PHE A 330 0.35 -0.55 33.16
CA PHE A 330 -1.09 -0.40 33.31
C PHE A 330 -1.44 -0.03 34.76
N VAL A 331 -2.52 0.74 34.93
CA VAL A 331 -2.99 1.18 36.27
C VAL A 331 -3.36 -0.03 37.14
N TYR A 332 -3.95 -1.04 36.51
CA TYR A 332 -4.30 -2.32 37.13
C TYR A 332 -3.71 -3.43 36.25
N GLY A 333 -2.90 -4.32 36.85
CA GLY A 333 -2.30 -5.46 36.15
C GLY A 333 -0.78 -5.42 36.04
N ASN A 334 -0.23 -6.48 35.44
CA ASN A 334 1.21 -6.60 35.21
C ASN A 334 1.66 -5.64 34.10
N PRO A 335 2.89 -5.09 34.16
CA PRO A 335 3.47 -4.36 33.03
C PRO A 335 3.46 -5.21 31.77
N GLY A 336 3.17 -4.59 30.64
CA GLY A 336 3.06 -5.26 29.35
C GLY A 336 3.31 -4.32 28.19
N ILE A 337 2.79 -4.65 27.01
CA ILE A 337 2.89 -3.81 25.82
C ILE A 337 1.51 -3.23 25.53
N ARG A 338 1.45 -1.92 25.32
CA ARG A 338 0.25 -1.21 24.89
C ARG A 338 0.35 -0.93 23.39
N HIS A 339 -0.46 -1.60 22.60
CA HIS A 339 -0.44 -1.48 21.14
C HIS A 339 -1.50 -0.49 20.65
N GLU A 340 -1.08 0.52 19.88
CA GLU A 340 -1.94 1.64 19.47
C GLU A 340 -2.01 1.84 17.96
N ASN A 341 -1.09 1.26 17.18
CA ASN A 341 -1.04 1.42 15.72
C ASN A 341 -0.99 0.05 15.02
N PRO A 342 -2.06 -0.36 14.31
CA PRO A 342 -2.14 -1.63 13.60
C PRO A 342 -0.96 -1.93 12.65
N GLN A 343 -0.35 -0.91 12.03
CA GLN A 343 0.75 -1.09 11.08
C GLN A 343 2.09 -1.45 11.73
N MET A 344 2.18 -1.38 13.07
CA MET A 344 3.40 -1.69 13.81
C MET A 344 3.47 -3.15 14.26
N LEU A 345 2.41 -3.95 14.04
CA LEU A 345 2.33 -5.32 14.52
C LEU A 345 2.08 -6.30 13.37
N LYS A 346 2.74 -7.45 13.43
CA LYS A 346 2.46 -8.59 12.55
C LYS A 346 2.44 -9.89 13.33
N ILE A 347 1.52 -10.79 12.97
CA ILE A 347 1.46 -12.15 13.51
C ILE A 347 1.96 -13.13 12.45
N PHE A 348 2.97 -13.92 12.80
CA PHE A 348 3.56 -14.96 11.96
C PHE A 348 3.06 -16.34 12.39
N PRO A 349 2.63 -17.20 11.44
CA PRO A 349 2.07 -18.51 11.73
C PRO A 349 3.14 -19.57 12.06
N THR A 350 4.03 -19.26 12.99
CA THR A 350 5.14 -20.12 13.43
C THR A 350 5.51 -19.83 14.89
N PRO A 351 5.99 -20.83 15.65
CA PRO A 351 6.54 -20.62 16.98
C PRO A 351 7.76 -19.70 16.98
N LEU A 352 7.97 -18.99 18.08
CA LEU A 352 9.07 -18.03 18.25
C LEU A 352 10.41 -18.72 18.13
N LYS A 353 10.54 -19.91 18.74
CA LYS A 353 11.76 -20.72 18.63
C LYS A 353 12.14 -21.01 17.18
N THR A 354 11.17 -21.45 16.37
CA THR A 354 11.39 -21.72 14.94
C THR A 354 11.74 -20.44 14.18
N LEU A 355 11.11 -19.31 14.53
CA LEU A 355 11.42 -18.02 13.92
C LEU A 355 12.87 -17.59 14.21
N LEU A 356 13.32 -17.72 15.45
CA LEU A 356 14.70 -17.44 15.86
C LEU A 356 15.69 -18.34 15.11
N GLU A 357 15.41 -19.64 15.04
CA GLU A 357 16.23 -20.61 14.30
C GLU A 357 16.35 -20.28 12.81
N LEU A 358 15.32 -19.71 12.17
CA LEU A 358 15.39 -19.26 10.76
C LEU A 358 16.42 -18.15 10.53
N SER A 359 16.72 -17.37 11.57
CA SER A 359 17.73 -16.30 11.51
C SER A 359 19.15 -16.78 11.85
N ASP A 360 19.30 -18.00 12.40
CA ASP A 360 20.58 -18.53 12.83
C ASP A 360 21.48 -18.85 11.62
N ARG A 361 22.72 -18.36 11.62
CA ARG A 361 23.67 -18.54 10.52
C ARG A 361 23.88 -19.99 10.10
N GLU A 362 23.89 -20.92 11.07
CA GLU A 362 24.03 -22.35 10.79
C GLU A 362 22.80 -22.94 10.09
N CYS A 363 21.58 -22.52 10.49
CA CYS A 363 20.35 -22.89 9.80
C CYS A 363 20.32 -22.33 8.37
N GLN A 364 20.79 -21.09 8.19
CA GLN A 364 20.93 -20.49 6.87
C GLN A 364 22.00 -21.21 6.04
N LYS A 365 23.13 -21.59 6.61
CA LYS A 365 24.19 -22.29 5.87
C LYS A 365 23.79 -23.71 5.49
N ILE A 366 23.35 -24.52 6.45
CA ILE A 366 23.04 -25.95 6.25
C ILE A 366 21.68 -26.11 5.56
N GLY A 367 20.65 -25.41 6.05
CA GLY A 367 19.31 -25.49 5.49
C GLY A 367 19.20 -24.81 4.13
N TRP A 368 19.74 -23.60 3.99
CA TRP A 368 19.53 -22.82 2.77
C TRP A 368 20.53 -23.14 1.66
N ASN A 369 21.83 -23.30 1.97
CA ASN A 369 22.85 -23.51 0.95
C ASN A 369 23.07 -24.99 0.62
N GLU A 370 23.13 -25.87 1.63
CA GLU A 370 23.43 -27.29 1.41
C GLU A 370 22.20 -28.10 1.02
N ARG A 371 21.04 -27.83 1.65
CA ARG A 371 19.79 -28.57 1.40
C ARG A 371 18.82 -27.88 0.44
N ARG A 372 19.19 -26.71 -0.10
CA ARG A 372 18.35 -25.87 -1.00
C ARG A 372 16.94 -25.57 -0.46
N HIS A 373 16.72 -25.65 0.85
CA HIS A 373 15.40 -25.51 1.47
C HIS A 373 14.79 -24.11 1.26
N LYS A 374 15.63 -23.10 1.04
CA LYS A 374 15.24 -21.69 0.91
C LYS A 374 14.22 -21.43 -0.20
N ALA A 375 14.35 -22.14 -1.33
CA ALA A 375 13.42 -22.01 -2.46
C ALA A 375 12.02 -22.55 -2.15
N ASP A 376 11.92 -23.53 -1.25
CA ASP A 376 10.66 -24.21 -0.94
C ASP A 376 10.15 -23.91 0.49
N CYS A 377 10.86 -23.04 1.21
CA CYS A 377 10.53 -22.67 2.57
C CYS A 377 9.22 -21.88 2.60
N LYS A 378 8.16 -22.50 3.14
CA LYS A 378 6.82 -21.90 3.26
C LYS A 378 6.83 -20.61 4.08
N MET A 379 7.71 -20.50 5.09
CA MET A 379 7.84 -19.30 5.91
C MET A 379 8.41 -18.13 5.12
N LEU A 380 9.42 -18.40 4.29
CA LEU A 380 9.96 -17.43 3.35
C LEU A 380 9.02 -17.13 2.19
N LYS A 381 7.75 -17.58 2.16
CA LYS A 381 6.71 -17.02 1.27
C LYS A 381 6.08 -15.76 1.85
N HIS A 382 6.19 -15.54 3.16
CA HIS A 382 5.56 -14.43 3.85
C HIS A 382 6.36 -13.13 3.66
N LEU A 383 5.75 -12.12 3.02
CA LEU A 383 6.42 -10.85 2.69
C LEU A 383 6.99 -10.13 3.93
N ASP A 384 6.21 -10.05 5.01
CA ASP A 384 6.66 -9.39 6.24
C ASP A 384 7.83 -10.11 6.92
N LEU A 385 7.93 -11.44 6.78
CA LEU A 385 9.04 -12.20 7.35
C LEU A 385 10.32 -11.97 6.55
N ARG A 386 10.20 -11.88 5.22
CA ARG A 386 11.32 -11.49 4.36
C ARG A 386 11.80 -10.09 4.69
N GLY A 387 10.86 -9.16 4.86
CA GLY A 387 11.15 -7.80 5.32
C GLY A 387 11.92 -7.83 6.64
N LEU A 388 11.42 -8.56 7.65
CA LEU A 388 12.06 -8.69 8.95
C LEU A 388 13.50 -9.23 8.88
N LEU A 389 13.74 -10.25 8.03
CA LEU A 389 15.06 -10.88 7.86
C LEU A 389 16.08 -10.01 7.11
N GLY A 390 15.63 -9.14 6.20
CA GLY A 390 16.48 -8.32 5.34
C GLY A 390 16.46 -6.84 5.65
N PHE A 391 15.74 -6.40 6.69
CA PHE A 391 15.66 -5.01 7.08
C PHE A 391 17.00 -4.55 7.69
N GLU A 392 17.41 -3.32 7.41
CA GLU A 392 18.58 -2.72 8.05
C GLU A 392 18.19 -2.22 9.43
N TRP A 393 18.69 -2.88 10.47
CA TRP A 393 18.30 -2.57 11.85
C TRP A 393 19.23 -1.58 12.53
N THR A 394 20.45 -1.42 12.03
CA THR A 394 21.53 -0.73 12.74
C THR A 394 21.58 0.78 12.51
N GLU A 395 20.96 1.25 11.42
CA GLU A 395 20.83 2.66 11.05
C GLU A 395 19.35 3.00 10.82
N ALA A 396 18.94 4.21 11.22
CA ALA A 396 17.55 4.63 11.11
C ALA A 396 17.46 6.06 10.56
N ASP A 397 17.03 6.18 9.31
CA ASP A 397 16.78 7.48 8.66
C ASP A 397 15.34 7.96 8.87
N THR A 398 14.37 7.04 8.95
CA THR A 398 12.94 7.31 9.14
C THR A 398 12.23 6.16 9.85
N ARG A 399 11.09 6.43 10.51
CA ARG A 399 10.31 5.39 11.21
C ARG A 399 9.73 4.36 10.24
N ALA A 400 9.96 3.08 10.53
CA ALA A 400 9.46 1.95 9.75
C ALA A 400 8.04 1.52 10.16
N SER A 401 7.37 0.79 9.27
CA SER A 401 6.08 0.13 9.54
C SER A 401 5.97 -1.10 8.64
N PHE A 402 5.10 -2.04 8.99
CA PHE A 402 4.82 -3.17 8.09
C PHE A 402 4.01 -2.70 6.87
N PRO A 403 4.28 -3.23 5.66
CA PRO A 403 5.31 -4.24 5.36
C PRO A 403 6.74 -3.64 5.32
N LEU A 404 7.70 -4.35 5.93
CA LEU A 404 9.10 -3.95 5.95
C LEU A 404 9.76 -4.17 4.59
N THR A 405 10.64 -3.23 4.19
CA THR A 405 11.43 -3.33 2.95
C THR A 405 12.80 -3.91 3.27
N ALA A 406 13.12 -5.09 2.70
CA ALA A 406 14.46 -5.64 2.83
C ALA A 406 15.47 -4.77 2.06
N VAL A 407 16.63 -4.51 2.66
CA VAL A 407 17.80 -3.95 1.99
C VAL A 407 18.43 -5.07 1.16
N VAL A 408 18.64 -4.79 -0.13
CA VAL A 408 19.15 -5.75 -1.14
C VAL A 408 20.66 -5.79 -1.11
#